data_AF-A0AAE1TQT4-F1
#
_entry.id   AF-A0AAE1TQT4-F1
#
_cell.length_a   1.000
_cell.length_b   1.000
_cell.length_c   1.000
_cell.angle_alpha   90.00
_cell.angle_beta   90.00
_cell.angle_gamma   90.00
#
_symmetry.space_group_name_H-M   'P 1'
#
loop_
_entity.id
_entity.type
_entity.pdbx_description
1 polymer ?
#
loop_
_entity_poly.entity_id
_entity_poly.type
_entity_poly.pdbx_seq_one_letter_code
_entity_poly.pdbx_strand_id
1 'polypeptide(L)'
;MDGRHDRFKEDDDPGSPTATLIAYLESLQMEYNQLSSRLMAQTCPKAGVTYQPIHSSTPQAPPPDPDYTPESLTKRVKFLTQQLKVTCQDKATLEKTLQQQQQENNSKISKLKVEVQGWKDDVVVLKDILKRLNEQLNRYHLKHGKTPDEKFQNITKLSEQDISRSSIHKLSAVLMAYDELLQERDATIKNSAGKLDNLMVRVEAVTSENEDLHTRLERLQTQVPLGAEESDLVASDARLLLEERELLLQEVQALRRQKQQQALDNQHQVRRLREELEESEAVSRAARAEADEWKQDYKKLEEECTDLHTQLHDSIPREEHQQAVQECHRLFDDLRRAYNESSGTLKTKATAATQEKHTLAHKLTDTHTHAHALTLQVSGLKGSLRKSESKMHKRDRSLKALQSATRLAQSRLKSLTQVCSELLEDREKLLAAFVAQRNETEELSKEVTLRSAAVGALSQKLKEERLAWSERVSESEGAMKAAQTAWQHCTHEIQQLRSLVSSKDNTITTLIADYK
;
A
#
# COMPACT_ATOMS: atom_id res chain seq x y z
N MET A 1 87.23 47.87 36.59
CA MET A 1 87.12 49.01 35.64
C MET A 1 86.03 48.63 34.66
N ASP A 2 84.79 49.00 34.99
CA ASP A 2 83.60 48.42 34.38
C ASP A 2 83.29 48.98 33.00
N GLY A 3 83.02 48.09 32.04
CA GLY A 3 82.48 48.44 30.73
C GLY A 3 80.96 48.55 30.80
N ARG A 4 80.42 49.76 30.76
CA ARG A 4 78.97 50.01 30.79
C ARG A 4 78.29 49.41 29.55
N HIS A 5 77.17 48.72 29.76
CA HIS A 5 76.19 48.43 28.71
C HIS A 5 75.17 49.56 28.65
N ASP A 6 75.31 50.47 27.68
CA ASP A 6 74.22 51.38 27.33
C ASP A 6 73.21 50.62 26.47
N ARG A 7 72.02 50.37 27.04
CA ARG A 7 70.86 49.93 26.28
C ARG A 7 70.19 51.17 25.69
N PHE A 8 70.14 51.27 24.37
CA PHE A 8 69.13 52.10 23.73
C PHE A 8 67.76 51.53 24.09
N LYS A 9 66.95 52.31 24.81
CA LYS A 9 65.51 52.23 24.72
C LYS A 9 65.10 53.05 23.51
N GLU A 10 64.41 52.44 22.57
CA GLU A 10 63.60 53.19 21.63
C GLU A 10 62.30 53.52 22.37
N ASP A 11 62.00 54.81 22.50
CA ASP A 11 60.73 55.27 23.06
C ASP A 11 59.67 55.14 21.96
N ASP A 12 58.68 54.26 22.17
CA ASP A 12 57.48 54.19 21.33
C ASP A 12 56.68 55.50 21.50
N ASP A 13 56.88 56.45 20.58
CA ASP A 13 56.10 57.70 20.54
C ASP A 13 54.68 57.41 20.02
N PRO A 14 53.62 57.48 20.86
CA PRO A 14 52.26 57.19 20.47
C PRO A 14 51.67 58.23 19.49
N GLY A 15 52.40 59.32 19.20
CA GLY A 15 52.02 60.32 18.20
C GLY A 15 52.41 59.98 16.76
N SER A 16 53.10 58.86 16.50
CA SER A 16 53.58 58.54 15.15
C SER A 16 52.42 58.37 14.14
N PRO A 17 52.45 59.02 12.96
CA PRO A 17 51.38 58.94 11.97
C PRO A 17 51.16 57.51 11.44
N THR A 18 52.14 56.61 11.58
CA THR A 18 51.96 55.18 11.28
C THR A 18 51.00 54.49 12.25
N ALA A 19 51.03 54.81 13.54
CA ALA A 19 50.13 54.22 14.53
C ALA A 19 48.67 54.65 14.28
N THR A 20 48.45 55.93 13.98
CA THR A 20 47.14 56.47 13.61
C THR A 20 46.60 55.85 12.31
N LEU A 21 47.47 55.61 11.32
CA LEU A 21 47.09 54.96 10.07
C LEU A 21 46.76 53.47 10.25
N ILE A 22 47.49 52.76 11.12
CA ILE A 22 47.21 51.36 11.47
C ILE A 22 45.83 51.25 12.15
N ALA A 23 45.55 52.09 13.16
CA ALA A 23 44.25 52.09 13.84
C ALA A 23 43.07 52.40 12.88
N TYR A 24 43.28 53.30 11.91
CA TYR A 24 42.27 53.63 10.88
C TYR A 24 42.06 52.47 9.87
N LEU A 25 43.12 51.76 9.50
CA LEU A 25 43.02 50.56 8.66
C LEU A 25 42.32 49.41 9.40
N GLU A 26 42.58 49.23 10.70
CA GLU A 26 41.89 48.24 11.54
C GLU A 26 40.39 48.55 11.70
N SER A 27 40.00 49.83 11.83
CA SER A 27 38.57 50.20 11.85
C SER A 27 37.88 49.92 10.52
N LEU A 28 38.52 50.24 9.38
CA LEU A 28 38.01 49.94 8.04
C LEU A 28 37.91 48.41 7.79
N GLN A 29 38.88 47.64 8.26
CA GLN A 29 38.88 46.18 8.18
C GLN A 29 37.71 45.59 8.99
N MET A 30 37.45 46.10 10.20
CA MET A 30 36.29 45.68 11.00
C MET A 30 34.96 46.06 10.35
N GLU A 31 34.83 47.28 9.82
CA GLU A 31 33.61 47.74 9.14
C GLU A 31 33.32 46.91 7.88
N TYR A 32 34.35 46.61 7.08
CA TYR A 32 34.26 45.71 5.92
C TYR A 32 33.79 44.31 6.32
N ASN A 33 34.38 43.72 7.36
CA ASN A 33 33.98 42.39 7.86
C ASN A 33 32.53 42.36 8.36
N GLN A 34 32.09 43.41 9.07
CA GLN A 34 30.70 43.53 9.52
C GLN A 34 29.73 43.63 8.35
N LEU A 35 30.00 44.48 7.35
CA LEU A 35 29.16 44.63 6.17
C LEU A 35 29.14 43.37 5.30
N SER A 36 30.29 42.69 5.14
CA SER A 36 30.39 41.41 4.45
C SER A 36 29.54 40.33 5.13
N SER A 37 29.62 40.21 6.46
CA SER A 37 28.81 39.24 7.21
C SER A 37 27.29 39.50 7.08
N ARG A 38 26.87 40.77 7.08
CA ARG A 38 25.46 41.17 6.86
C ARG A 38 24.99 40.88 5.44
N LEU A 39 25.84 41.07 4.43
CA LEU A 39 25.52 40.76 3.03
C LEU A 39 25.32 39.25 2.85
N MET A 40 26.20 38.42 3.42
CA MET A 40 26.10 36.95 3.39
C MET A 40 24.86 36.44 4.15
N ALA A 41 24.47 37.10 5.25
CA ALA A 41 23.27 36.75 6.00
C ALA A 41 21.95 37.06 5.24
N GLN A 42 21.97 37.96 4.25
CA GLN A 42 20.79 38.33 3.45
C GLN A 42 20.66 37.56 2.12
N THR A 43 21.71 36.87 1.66
CA THR A 43 21.73 36.22 0.32
C THR A 43 21.52 34.71 0.32
N CYS A 44 21.34 34.05 1.48
CA CYS A 44 21.17 32.59 1.56
C CYS A 44 19.84 32.15 2.24
N PRO A 45 18.87 31.61 1.49
CA PRO A 45 17.70 30.93 2.06
C PRO A 45 17.97 29.42 2.32
N LYS A 46 17.99 29.03 3.60
CA LYS A 46 17.82 27.66 4.15
C LYS A 46 18.70 26.52 3.61
N ALA A 47 19.66 26.10 4.42
CA ALA A 47 19.91 24.68 4.71
C ALA A 47 20.36 24.55 6.18
N GLY A 48 19.78 23.62 6.94
CA GLY A 48 20.00 23.54 8.39
C GLY A 48 21.19 22.64 8.75
N VAL A 49 22.18 23.20 9.47
CA VAL A 49 23.10 22.45 10.32
C VAL A 49 23.23 23.19 11.66
N THR A 50 22.94 22.49 12.75
CA THR A 50 22.95 23.05 14.11
C THR A 50 24.36 23.04 14.70
N TYR A 51 24.90 24.21 15.03
CA TYR A 51 26.02 24.35 15.97
C TYR A 51 25.70 25.46 16.97
N GLN A 52 25.84 25.18 18.27
CA GLN A 52 25.67 26.17 19.33
C GLN A 52 26.90 27.08 19.46
N PRO A 53 26.73 28.40 19.58
CA PRO A 53 27.81 29.31 19.95
C PRO A 53 27.91 29.50 21.47
N ILE A 54 29.14 29.50 21.99
CA ILE A 54 29.45 29.88 23.38
C ILE A 54 29.62 31.42 23.45
N HIS A 55 29.32 31.98 24.62
CA HIS A 55 29.04 33.40 24.87
C HIS A 55 30.21 34.40 24.72
N SER A 56 29.82 35.68 24.73
CA SER A 56 30.59 36.91 25.05
C SER A 56 31.35 37.57 23.88
N SER A 57 31.30 38.88 23.63
CA SER A 57 30.53 39.99 24.23
C SER A 57 30.13 41.02 23.18
N THR A 58 28.97 41.68 23.33
CA THR A 58 28.42 42.64 22.36
C THR A 58 28.56 44.10 22.85
N PRO A 59 29.13 45.01 22.07
CA PRO A 59 28.88 46.46 22.20
C PRO A 59 27.65 46.88 21.38
N GLN A 60 26.83 47.76 21.95
CA GLN A 60 25.57 48.29 21.38
C GLN A 60 25.66 48.78 19.93
N ALA A 61 24.65 48.43 19.13
CA ALA A 61 24.39 49.04 17.82
C ALA A 61 23.51 50.31 17.96
N PRO A 62 23.78 51.40 17.21
CA PRO A 62 22.85 52.51 17.03
C PRO A 62 21.66 52.13 16.12
N PRO A 63 20.56 52.91 16.10
CA PRO A 63 19.35 52.60 15.35
C PRO A 63 19.53 52.74 13.82
N PRO A 64 18.68 52.10 13.01
CA PRO A 64 18.81 52.07 11.56
C PRO A 64 18.19 53.30 10.86
N ASP A 65 19.00 54.02 10.07
CA ASP A 65 18.50 54.96 9.06
C ASP A 65 17.93 54.21 7.83
N PRO A 66 16.93 54.76 7.11
CA PRO A 66 16.06 53.94 6.24
C PRO A 66 16.56 53.73 4.79
N ASP A 67 17.59 54.45 4.33
CA ASP A 67 17.92 54.58 2.89
C ASP A 67 19.10 53.70 2.40
N TYR A 68 19.07 52.41 2.74
CA TYR A 68 20.03 51.42 2.20
C TYR A 68 19.38 50.46 1.19
N THR A 69 19.27 50.92 -0.07
CA THR A 69 19.00 50.02 -1.20
C THR A 69 20.26 49.22 -1.57
N PRO A 70 20.13 47.99 -2.11
CA PRO A 70 21.29 47.14 -2.45
C PRO A 70 22.22 47.78 -3.50
N GLU A 71 21.71 48.69 -4.33
CA GLU A 71 22.54 49.47 -5.26
C GLU A 71 23.38 50.54 -4.57
N SER A 72 22.91 51.17 -3.47
CA SER A 72 23.70 52.15 -2.73
C SER A 72 24.87 51.46 -2.01
N LEU A 73 24.62 50.30 -1.41
CA LEU A 73 25.64 49.42 -0.83
C LEU A 73 26.66 48.98 -1.89
N THR A 74 26.21 48.51 -3.05
CA THR A 74 27.11 48.06 -4.13
C THR A 74 28.01 49.19 -4.66
N LYS A 75 27.45 50.41 -4.80
CA LYS A 75 28.23 51.61 -5.16
C LYS A 75 29.23 51.99 -4.07
N ARG A 76 28.84 51.91 -2.79
CA ARG A 76 29.73 52.19 -1.64
C ARG A 76 30.86 51.18 -1.52
N VAL A 77 30.59 49.88 -1.68
CA VAL A 77 31.62 48.83 -1.69
C VAL A 77 32.59 49.02 -2.85
N LYS A 78 32.12 49.30 -4.07
CA LYS A 78 33.01 49.60 -5.21
C LYS A 78 33.89 50.82 -4.96
N PHE A 79 33.35 51.88 -4.36
CA PHE A 79 34.11 53.07 -3.97
C PHE A 79 35.19 52.76 -2.92
N LEU A 80 34.86 51.98 -1.89
CA LEU A 80 35.81 51.56 -0.85
C LEU A 80 36.90 50.63 -1.40
N THR A 81 36.57 49.70 -2.30
CA THR A 81 37.57 48.86 -3.00
C THR A 81 38.49 49.69 -3.89
N GLN A 82 37.97 50.72 -4.54
CA GLN A 82 38.77 51.66 -5.32
C GLN A 82 39.71 52.47 -4.41
N GLN A 83 39.23 52.98 -3.26
CA GLN A 83 40.06 53.67 -2.28
C GLN A 83 41.15 52.76 -1.71
N LEU A 84 40.80 51.55 -1.23
CA LEU A 84 41.77 50.56 -0.74
C LEU A 84 42.86 50.25 -1.77
N LYS A 85 42.50 50.16 -3.06
CA LYS A 85 43.48 49.95 -4.13
C LYS A 85 44.46 51.12 -4.27
N VAL A 86 43.99 52.37 -4.18
CA VAL A 86 44.84 53.56 -4.19
C VAL A 86 45.71 53.60 -2.93
N THR A 87 45.14 53.43 -1.73
CA THR A 87 45.89 53.43 -0.47
C THR A 87 46.93 52.31 -0.39
N CYS A 88 46.67 51.13 -0.97
CA CYS A 88 47.68 50.08 -1.10
C CYS A 88 48.80 50.43 -2.08
N GLN A 89 48.52 51.19 -3.14
CA GLN A 89 49.55 51.71 -4.05
C GLN A 89 50.38 52.79 -3.36
N ASP A 90 49.75 53.70 -2.61
CA ASP A 90 50.43 54.75 -1.82
C ASP A 90 51.29 54.14 -0.69
N LYS A 91 50.80 53.08 -0.03
CA LYS A 91 51.61 52.32 0.93
C LYS A 91 52.83 51.69 0.27
N ALA A 92 52.67 51.07 -0.90
CA ALA A 92 53.78 50.44 -1.63
C ALA A 92 54.81 51.46 -2.18
N THR A 93 54.42 52.71 -2.45
CA THR A 93 55.38 53.79 -2.79
C THR A 93 56.07 54.36 -1.55
N LEU A 94 55.35 54.50 -0.43
CA LEU A 94 55.93 54.86 0.88
C LEU A 94 56.94 53.84 1.41
N GLU A 95 56.65 52.55 1.30
CA GLU A 95 57.59 51.49 1.71
C GLU A 95 58.87 51.51 0.87
N LYS A 96 58.76 51.78 -0.44
CA LYS A 96 59.93 51.93 -1.33
C LYS A 96 60.75 53.17 -1.02
N THR A 97 60.13 54.33 -0.79
CA THR A 97 60.87 55.55 -0.40
C THR A 97 61.50 55.41 0.97
N LEU A 98 60.86 54.74 1.93
CA LEU A 98 61.45 54.43 3.23
C LEU A 98 62.67 53.50 3.11
N GLN A 99 62.58 52.42 2.32
CA GLN A 99 63.72 51.52 2.07
C GLN A 99 64.89 52.25 1.38
N GLN A 100 64.59 53.10 0.39
CA GLN A 100 65.61 53.91 -0.28
C GLN A 100 66.28 54.90 0.68
N GLN A 101 65.49 55.57 1.53
CA GLN A 101 66.01 56.49 2.56
C GLN A 101 66.84 55.76 3.63
N GLN A 102 66.44 54.55 4.04
CA GLN A 102 67.23 53.69 4.92
C GLN A 102 68.57 53.28 4.26
N GLN A 103 68.56 52.93 2.98
CA GLN A 103 69.78 52.58 2.24
C GLN A 103 70.72 53.78 2.08
N GLU A 104 70.20 54.97 1.81
CA GLU A 104 70.97 56.22 1.79
C GLU A 104 71.53 56.57 3.18
N ASN A 105 70.75 56.42 4.24
CA ASN A 105 71.20 56.67 5.60
C ASN A 105 72.29 55.69 6.02
N ASN A 106 72.15 54.40 5.69
CA ASN A 106 73.19 53.40 5.91
C ASN A 106 74.48 53.72 5.13
N SER A 107 74.38 54.27 3.92
CA SER A 107 75.50 54.75 3.11
C SER A 107 76.17 56.01 3.70
N LYS A 108 75.39 56.93 4.28
CA LYS A 108 75.92 58.10 5.02
C LYS A 108 76.61 57.67 6.32
N ILE A 109 76.02 56.73 7.07
CA ILE A 109 76.58 56.16 8.30
C ILE A 109 77.88 55.41 8.03
N SER A 110 77.98 54.64 6.93
CA SER A 110 79.24 53.95 6.59
C SER A 110 80.36 54.92 6.22
N LYS A 111 80.06 55.99 5.47
CA LYS A 111 81.01 57.09 5.19
C LYS A 111 81.50 57.77 6.46
N LEU A 112 80.57 58.19 7.35
CA LEU A 112 80.92 58.79 8.63
C LEU A 112 81.75 57.86 9.52
N LYS A 113 81.50 56.54 9.49
CA LYS A 113 82.34 55.55 10.21
C LYS A 113 83.78 55.50 9.66
N VAL A 114 83.96 55.59 8.34
CA VAL A 114 85.29 55.65 7.71
C VAL A 114 86.00 56.97 8.08
N GLU A 115 85.31 58.10 8.01
CA GLU A 115 85.86 59.40 8.44
C GLU A 115 86.27 59.37 9.92
N VAL A 116 85.41 58.90 10.82
CA VAL A 116 85.71 58.75 12.26
C VAL A 116 86.89 57.80 12.51
N GLN A 117 87.11 56.80 11.66
CA GLN A 117 88.30 55.95 11.76
C GLN A 117 89.56 56.71 11.31
N GLY A 118 89.50 57.46 10.21
CA GLY A 118 90.59 58.36 9.79
C GLY A 118 90.99 59.35 10.88
N TRP A 119 90.03 60.03 11.51
CA TRP A 119 90.30 60.93 12.64
C TRP A 119 90.95 60.22 13.85
N LYS A 120 90.66 58.93 14.10
CA LYS A 120 91.33 58.16 15.15
C LYS A 120 92.78 57.85 14.78
N ASP A 121 93.02 57.47 13.53
CA ASP A 121 94.35 57.14 13.03
C ASP A 121 95.24 58.40 13.03
N ASP A 122 94.71 59.56 12.63
CA ASP A 122 95.35 60.87 12.75
C ASP A 122 95.69 61.22 14.21
N VAL A 123 94.80 60.94 15.17
CA VAL A 123 95.07 61.14 16.60
C VAL A 123 96.20 60.23 17.11
N VAL A 124 96.39 59.04 16.54
CA VAL A 124 97.55 58.17 16.85
C VAL A 124 98.83 58.77 16.27
N VAL A 125 98.82 59.22 15.01
CA VAL A 125 99.98 59.88 14.37
C VAL A 125 100.39 61.15 15.13
N LEU A 126 99.42 61.99 15.50
CA LEU A 126 99.67 63.21 16.29
C LEU A 126 100.25 62.90 17.68
N LYS A 127 99.82 61.82 18.35
CA LYS A 127 100.43 61.37 19.61
C LYS A 127 101.88 60.95 19.42
N ASP A 128 102.23 60.28 18.34
CA ASP A 128 103.61 59.87 18.07
C ASP A 128 104.51 61.04 17.62
N ILE A 129 103.98 62.00 16.88
CA ILE A 129 104.66 63.28 16.62
C ILE A 129 104.92 64.02 17.94
N LEU A 130 103.93 64.09 18.83
CA LEU A 130 104.06 64.75 20.13
C LEU A 130 105.06 64.04 21.05
N LYS A 131 105.13 62.70 21.03
CA LYS A 131 106.22 61.94 21.69
C LYS A 131 107.58 62.33 21.13
N ARG A 132 107.78 62.33 19.80
CA ARG A 132 109.05 62.69 19.17
C ARG A 132 109.47 64.12 19.48
N LEU A 133 108.53 65.07 19.45
CA LEU A 133 108.78 66.47 19.83
C LEU A 133 109.17 66.59 21.30
N ASN A 134 108.45 65.93 22.21
CA ASN A 134 108.79 65.92 23.63
C ASN A 134 110.15 65.26 23.91
N GLU A 135 110.51 64.23 23.13
CA GLU A 135 111.82 63.60 23.23
C GLU A 135 112.95 64.47 22.65
N GLN A 136 112.72 65.19 21.55
CA GLN A 136 113.67 66.20 21.07
C GLN A 136 113.81 67.38 22.05
N LEU A 137 112.72 67.82 22.67
CA LEU A 137 112.73 68.84 23.71
C LEU A 137 113.52 68.38 24.94
N ASN A 138 113.34 67.12 25.37
CA ASN A 138 114.16 66.51 26.42
C ASN A 138 115.64 66.41 26.02
N ARG A 139 115.97 66.02 24.78
CA ARG A 139 117.35 66.00 24.27
C ARG A 139 117.95 67.41 24.20
N TYR A 140 117.17 68.43 23.90
CA TYR A 140 117.58 69.84 23.92
C TYR A 140 117.87 70.31 25.35
N HIS A 141 116.95 70.07 26.28
CA HIS A 141 117.15 70.36 27.71
C HIS A 141 118.36 69.62 28.31
N LEU A 142 118.66 68.40 27.84
CA LEU A 142 119.87 67.66 28.24
C LEU A 142 121.16 68.29 27.70
N LYS A 143 121.15 68.81 26.47
CA LYS A 143 122.34 69.34 25.79
C LYS A 143 122.67 70.79 26.13
N HIS A 144 121.66 71.63 26.34
CA HIS A 144 121.82 73.08 26.53
C HIS A 144 121.43 73.55 27.94
N GLY A 145 121.00 72.63 28.80
CA GLY A 145 120.40 72.96 30.09
C GLY A 145 119.03 73.65 29.93
N LYS A 146 118.45 74.03 31.06
CA LYS A 146 117.37 75.04 31.07
C LYS A 146 118.05 76.40 31.05
N THR A 147 117.62 77.30 30.16
CA THR A 147 118.10 78.70 30.12
C THR A 147 117.90 79.38 31.48
N PRO A 148 118.96 79.82 32.18
CA PRO A 148 118.86 80.55 33.43
C PRO A 148 119.04 82.07 33.22
N ASP A 149 118.44 82.86 34.11
CA ASP A 149 118.56 84.32 34.13
C ASP A 149 119.89 84.82 34.76
N GLU A 150 120.41 85.89 34.15
CA GLU A 150 121.21 87.01 34.72
C GLU A 150 122.67 86.89 35.27
N LYS A 151 123.43 87.97 34.96
CA LYS A 151 124.65 88.56 35.61
C LYS A 151 126.05 87.97 35.25
N PHE A 152 127.20 88.69 35.28
CA PHE A 152 127.63 90.03 35.81
C PHE A 152 128.71 90.75 34.91
N GLN A 153 129.26 91.90 35.34
CA GLN A 153 130.07 92.88 34.55
C GLN A 153 131.55 93.11 35.03
N ASN A 154 132.32 93.89 34.22
CA ASN A 154 133.40 94.86 34.55
C ASN A 154 134.91 94.45 34.64
N ILE A 155 135.79 95.29 34.06
CA ILE A 155 136.87 96.15 34.67
C ILE A 155 137.96 96.57 33.63
N THR A 156 138.64 97.72 33.83
CA THR A 156 139.48 98.44 32.82
C THR A 156 140.76 99.12 33.38
N LYS A 157 141.82 99.19 32.54
CA LYS A 157 142.91 100.24 32.40
C LYS A 157 143.86 100.63 33.57
N LEU A 158 145.14 100.93 33.25
CA LEU A 158 145.79 102.29 33.33
C LEU A 158 147.33 102.30 33.06
N SER A 159 147.96 103.49 33.08
CA SER A 159 149.26 103.91 32.48
C SER A 159 149.89 105.10 33.28
N GLU A 160 151.12 105.63 33.16
CA GLU A 160 152.42 105.30 32.49
C GLU A 160 153.53 106.35 32.90
N GLN A 161 154.83 106.10 32.62
CA GLN A 161 156.04 106.97 32.83
C GLN A 161 156.43 107.32 34.30
N ASP A 162 157.67 107.19 34.78
CA ASP A 162 158.94 107.78 34.31
C ASP A 162 160.19 106.98 34.78
N ILE A 163 161.31 107.01 34.04
CA ILE A 163 162.47 106.14 34.31
C ILE A 163 163.84 106.82 34.04
N SER A 164 164.78 106.67 35.00
CA SER A 164 166.22 106.68 34.72
C SER A 164 166.95 105.58 35.51
N ARG A 165 168.17 105.22 35.08
CA ARG A 165 169.09 104.19 35.63
C ARG A 165 168.63 102.73 35.70
N SER A 166 167.33 102.43 35.78
CA SER A 166 166.84 101.03 35.69
C SER A 166 166.99 100.41 34.28
N SER A 167 167.35 101.20 33.27
CA SER A 167 167.38 100.81 31.85
C SER A 167 168.35 99.65 31.52
N ILE A 168 169.47 99.51 32.24
CA ILE A 168 170.45 98.44 31.99
C ILE A 168 169.97 97.10 32.56
N HIS A 169 169.42 97.09 33.78
CA HIS A 169 168.75 95.90 34.32
C HIS A 169 167.51 95.53 33.50
N LYS A 170 166.78 96.53 32.96
CA LYS A 170 165.69 96.29 32.01
C LYS A 170 166.18 95.68 30.70
N LEU A 171 167.32 96.10 30.15
CA LEU A 171 167.89 95.47 28.96
C LEU A 171 168.29 94.00 29.23
N SER A 172 168.91 93.72 30.39
CA SER A 172 169.21 92.33 30.80
C SER A 172 167.95 91.49 31.00
N ALA A 173 166.91 92.04 31.63
CA ALA A 173 165.63 91.37 31.82
C ALA A 173 164.88 91.16 30.48
N VAL A 174 165.00 92.10 29.54
CA VAL A 174 164.46 91.96 28.17
C VAL A 174 165.23 90.89 27.40
N LEU A 175 166.57 90.81 27.50
CA LEU A 175 167.34 89.74 26.87
C LEU A 175 167.00 88.36 27.45
N MET A 176 166.86 88.24 28.78
CA MET A 176 166.37 87.00 29.41
C MET A 176 164.95 86.66 28.95
N ALA A 177 164.04 87.64 28.86
CA ALA A 177 162.69 87.44 28.33
C ALA A 177 162.69 87.06 26.84
N TYR A 178 163.67 87.51 26.05
CA TYR A 178 163.86 87.07 24.66
C TYR A 178 164.39 85.64 24.58
N ASP A 179 165.32 85.22 25.44
CA ASP A 179 165.77 83.82 25.51
C ASP A 179 164.67 82.89 26.03
N GLU A 180 163.89 83.30 27.03
CA GLU A 180 162.70 82.58 27.51
C GLU A 180 161.64 82.47 26.40
N LEU A 181 161.39 83.56 25.65
CA LEU A 181 160.50 83.56 24.49
C LEU A 181 161.02 82.66 23.37
N LEU A 182 162.33 82.65 23.09
CA LEU A 182 162.93 81.75 22.10
C LEU A 182 162.77 80.28 22.53
N GLN A 183 163.01 79.96 23.80
CA GLN A 183 162.78 78.62 24.35
C GLN A 183 161.29 78.22 24.31
N GLU A 184 160.37 79.14 24.60
CA GLU A 184 158.92 78.90 24.46
C GLU A 184 158.53 78.66 22.99
N ARG A 185 159.13 79.40 22.06
CA ARG A 185 158.91 79.23 20.61
C ARG A 185 159.47 77.90 20.12
N ASP A 186 160.67 77.51 20.53
CA ASP A 186 161.26 76.22 20.20
C ASP A 186 160.47 75.05 20.81
N ALA A 187 160.01 75.18 22.06
CA ALA A 187 159.11 74.21 22.68
C ALA A 187 157.77 74.12 21.93
N THR A 188 157.23 75.25 21.47
CA THR A 188 156.00 75.31 20.66
C THR A 188 156.21 74.68 19.27
N ILE A 189 157.34 74.93 18.62
CA ILE A 189 157.71 74.31 17.34
C ILE A 189 157.84 72.80 17.52
N LYS A 190 158.55 72.34 18.55
CA LYS A 190 158.74 70.91 18.85
C LYS A 190 157.42 70.20 19.19
N ASN A 191 156.54 70.84 19.96
CA ASN A 191 155.18 70.35 20.23
C ASN A 191 154.32 70.32 18.95
N SER A 192 154.46 71.32 18.08
CA SER A 192 153.72 71.37 16.80
C SER A 192 154.21 70.30 15.82
N ALA A 193 155.51 70.07 15.73
CA ALA A 193 156.09 68.96 14.97
C ALA A 193 155.59 67.61 15.49
N GLY A 194 155.67 67.36 16.80
CA GLY A 194 155.13 66.13 17.40
C GLY A 194 153.62 65.96 17.20
N LYS A 195 152.84 67.03 17.07
CA LYS A 195 151.41 66.97 16.69
C LYS A 195 151.21 66.65 15.21
N LEU A 196 152.08 67.13 14.31
CA LEU A 196 152.07 66.80 12.89
C LEU A 196 152.41 65.33 12.65
N ASP A 197 153.44 64.80 13.32
CA ASP A 197 153.80 63.37 13.24
C ASP A 197 152.65 62.47 13.70
N ASN A 198 152.02 62.81 14.84
CA ASN A 198 150.82 62.10 15.33
C ASN A 198 149.60 62.25 14.38
N LEU A 199 149.50 63.34 13.64
CA LEU A 199 148.46 63.52 12.62
C LEU A 199 148.75 62.65 11.39
N MET A 200 150.00 62.57 10.92
CA MET A 200 150.41 61.67 9.83
C MET A 200 150.06 60.22 10.15
N VAL A 201 150.47 59.70 11.32
CA VAL A 201 150.16 58.32 11.74
C VAL A 201 148.65 58.06 11.78
N ARG A 202 147.84 59.06 12.18
CA ARG A 202 146.37 58.94 12.16
C ARG A 202 145.78 59.01 10.74
N VAL A 203 146.36 59.78 9.84
CA VAL A 203 145.95 59.83 8.43
C VAL A 203 146.27 58.49 7.76
N GLU A 204 147.47 57.95 7.95
CA GLU A 204 147.90 56.64 7.44
C GLU A 204 146.99 55.51 7.96
N ALA A 205 146.62 55.54 9.24
CA ALA A 205 145.65 54.58 9.80
C ALA A 205 144.26 54.70 9.14
N VAL A 206 143.76 55.92 8.89
CA VAL A 206 142.45 56.16 8.25
C VAL A 206 142.47 55.85 6.75
N THR A 207 143.61 56.03 6.05
CA THR A 207 143.74 55.58 4.65
C THR A 207 143.78 54.06 4.58
N SER A 208 144.54 53.40 5.46
CA SER A 208 144.54 51.93 5.56
C SER A 208 143.14 51.37 5.89
N GLU A 209 142.40 52.01 6.81
CA GLU A 209 141.02 51.61 7.12
C GLU A 209 140.08 51.80 5.93
N ASN A 210 140.21 52.91 5.17
CA ASN A 210 139.41 53.11 3.94
C ASN A 210 139.76 52.08 2.86
N GLU A 211 141.04 51.74 2.67
CA GLU A 211 141.47 50.70 1.73
C GLU A 211 140.92 49.32 2.12
N ASP A 212 140.99 48.96 3.40
CA ASP A 212 140.37 47.74 3.93
C ASP A 212 138.84 47.73 3.76
N LEU A 213 138.18 48.87 3.99
CA LEU A 213 136.73 49.00 3.77
C LEU A 213 136.37 48.88 2.29
N HIS A 214 137.12 49.49 1.37
CA HIS A 214 136.92 49.39 -0.06
C HIS A 214 137.12 47.96 -0.56
N THR A 215 138.22 47.28 -0.20
CA THR A 215 138.43 45.87 -0.60
C THR A 215 137.43 44.91 0.04
N ARG A 216 136.83 45.27 1.19
CA ARG A 216 135.71 44.54 1.79
C ARG A 216 134.40 44.81 1.04
N LEU A 217 134.18 46.03 0.56
CA LEU A 217 133.02 46.40 -0.26
C LEU A 217 133.05 45.68 -1.62
N GLU A 218 134.21 45.65 -2.29
CA GLU A 218 134.42 44.88 -3.52
C GLU A 218 134.24 43.37 -3.30
N ARG A 219 134.75 42.83 -2.18
CA ARG A 219 134.48 41.43 -1.80
C ARG A 219 132.99 41.16 -1.57
N LEU A 220 132.26 42.07 -0.93
CA LEU A 220 130.82 41.91 -0.74
C LEU A 220 130.06 42.02 -2.07
N GLN A 221 130.45 42.93 -2.96
CA GLN A 221 129.84 43.04 -4.30
C GLN A 221 130.12 41.81 -5.17
N THR A 222 131.30 41.21 -5.08
CA THR A 222 131.66 39.99 -5.83
C THR A 222 131.12 38.70 -5.18
N GLN A 223 130.92 38.68 -3.85
CA GLN A 223 130.26 37.58 -3.13
C GLN A 223 128.73 37.66 -3.13
N VAL A 224 128.13 38.73 -3.67
CA VAL A 224 126.69 38.87 -3.88
C VAL A 224 126.37 38.90 -5.38
N PRO A 225 126.45 37.75 -6.10
CA PRO A 225 125.72 37.56 -7.35
C PRO A 225 124.21 37.33 -7.12
N LEU A 226 123.78 37.23 -5.86
CA LEU A 226 122.43 36.92 -5.37
C LEU A 226 121.42 38.07 -5.55
N GLY A 227 121.68 39.02 -6.46
CA GLY A 227 120.88 40.25 -6.61
C GLY A 227 119.86 40.23 -7.75
N ALA A 228 120.11 39.48 -8.83
CA ALA A 228 119.28 39.49 -10.04
C ALA A 228 118.68 38.11 -10.34
N GLU A 229 119.50 37.07 -10.49
CA GLU A 229 119.02 35.72 -10.85
C GLU A 229 118.08 35.13 -9.78
N GLU A 230 118.37 35.34 -8.49
CA GLU A 230 117.45 34.94 -7.40
C GLU A 230 116.16 35.78 -7.38
N SER A 231 116.23 37.06 -7.76
CA SER A 231 115.05 37.92 -7.87
C SER A 231 114.15 37.48 -9.03
N ASP A 232 114.74 37.10 -10.16
CA ASP A 232 114.02 36.59 -11.32
C ASP A 232 113.42 35.19 -11.03
N LEU A 233 114.14 34.34 -10.30
CA LEU A 233 113.62 33.04 -9.83
C LEU A 233 112.43 33.23 -8.88
N VAL A 234 112.55 34.10 -7.87
CA VAL A 234 111.44 34.43 -6.95
C VAL A 234 110.26 35.08 -7.67
N ALA A 235 110.50 35.91 -8.69
CA ALA A 235 109.44 36.47 -9.52
C ALA A 235 108.74 35.41 -10.39
N SER A 236 109.50 34.44 -10.93
CA SER A 236 108.97 33.28 -11.64
C SER A 236 108.11 32.40 -10.73
N ASP A 237 108.62 32.05 -9.55
CA ASP A 237 107.88 31.26 -8.55
C ASP A 237 106.62 31.98 -8.06
N ALA A 238 106.70 33.27 -7.78
CA ALA A 238 105.53 34.08 -7.42
C ALA A 238 104.49 34.12 -8.55
N ARG A 239 104.92 34.16 -9.81
CA ARG A 239 104.02 34.07 -10.96
C ARG A 239 103.39 32.69 -11.08
N LEU A 240 104.15 31.61 -10.94
CA LEU A 240 103.63 30.24 -10.96
C LEU A 240 102.60 30.01 -9.84
N LEU A 241 102.87 30.51 -8.63
CA LEU A 241 101.91 30.46 -7.50
C LEU A 241 100.64 31.29 -7.76
N LEU A 242 100.71 32.37 -8.53
CA LEU A 242 99.53 33.13 -8.96
C LEU A 242 98.74 32.39 -10.04
N GLU A 243 99.40 31.76 -11.01
CA GLU A 243 98.77 30.91 -12.03
C GLU A 243 98.10 29.68 -11.38
N GLU A 244 98.77 29.00 -10.44
CA GLU A 244 98.21 27.90 -9.64
C GLU A 244 96.99 28.37 -8.81
N ARG A 245 97.11 29.52 -8.12
CA ARG A 245 96.00 30.11 -7.37
C ARG A 245 94.81 30.44 -8.26
N GLU A 246 95.03 30.91 -9.48
CA GLU A 246 93.94 31.18 -10.42
C GLU A 246 93.27 29.88 -10.88
N LEU A 247 94.04 28.86 -11.23
CA LEU A 247 93.51 27.54 -11.60
C LEU A 247 92.69 26.91 -10.45
N LEU A 248 93.19 26.96 -9.21
CA LEU A 248 92.46 26.50 -8.03
C LEU A 248 91.17 27.30 -7.79
N LEU A 249 91.17 28.62 -8.04
CA LEU A 249 89.95 29.43 -7.96
C LEU A 249 88.94 29.07 -9.08
N GLN A 250 89.41 28.76 -10.29
CA GLN A 250 88.56 28.29 -11.39
C GLN A 250 87.97 26.91 -11.08
N GLU A 251 88.75 25.98 -10.53
CA GLU A 251 88.28 24.65 -10.11
C GLU A 251 87.24 24.76 -8.97
N VAL A 252 87.52 25.56 -7.94
CA VAL A 252 86.55 25.81 -6.85
C VAL A 252 85.24 26.44 -7.38
N GLN A 253 85.31 27.31 -8.39
CA GLN A 253 84.11 27.82 -9.05
C GLN A 253 83.37 26.74 -9.86
N ALA A 254 84.08 25.89 -10.59
CA ALA A 254 83.49 24.78 -11.34
C ALA A 254 82.79 23.79 -10.40
N LEU A 255 83.45 23.37 -9.31
CA LEU A 255 82.88 22.49 -8.29
C LEU A 255 81.67 23.13 -7.58
N ARG A 256 81.69 24.44 -7.31
CA ARG A 256 80.52 25.17 -6.77
C ARG A 256 79.34 25.16 -7.74
N ARG A 257 79.57 25.43 -9.04
CA ARG A 257 78.53 25.37 -10.08
C ARG A 257 77.97 23.95 -10.22
N GLN A 258 78.84 22.93 -10.26
CA GLN A 258 78.44 21.53 -10.32
C GLN A 258 77.59 21.12 -9.11
N LYS A 259 78.03 21.46 -7.89
CA LYS A 259 77.27 21.17 -6.65
C LYS A 259 75.93 21.90 -6.62
N GLN A 260 75.87 23.14 -7.12
CA GLN A 260 74.62 23.89 -7.22
C GLN A 260 73.66 23.26 -8.24
N GLN A 261 74.16 22.83 -9.40
CA GLN A 261 73.36 22.13 -10.40
C GLN A 261 72.84 20.80 -9.84
N GLN A 262 73.71 19.98 -9.25
CA GLN A 262 73.30 18.72 -8.59
C GLN A 262 72.27 18.95 -7.48
N ALA A 263 72.37 20.04 -6.72
CA ALA A 263 71.37 20.39 -5.70
C ALA A 263 70.01 20.74 -6.32
N LEU A 264 69.99 21.46 -7.45
CA LEU A 264 68.77 21.75 -8.21
C LEU A 264 68.18 20.48 -8.84
N ASP A 265 68.99 19.65 -9.49
CA ASP A 265 68.57 18.40 -10.10
C ASP A 265 67.96 17.45 -9.06
N ASN A 266 68.62 17.32 -7.89
CA ASN A 266 68.10 16.57 -6.75
C ASN A 266 66.80 17.17 -6.21
N GLN A 267 66.67 18.51 -6.14
CA GLN A 267 65.43 19.17 -5.70
C GLN A 267 64.29 18.93 -6.69
N HIS A 268 64.56 18.95 -8.00
CA HIS A 268 63.59 18.62 -9.04
C HIS A 268 63.18 17.14 -8.99
N GLN A 269 64.12 16.23 -8.77
CA GLN A 269 63.81 14.81 -8.62
C GLN A 269 63.02 14.52 -7.34
N VAL A 270 63.35 15.16 -6.21
CA VAL A 270 62.56 15.06 -4.96
C VAL A 270 61.16 15.62 -5.13
N ARG A 271 60.99 16.70 -5.91
CA ARG A 271 59.65 17.22 -6.21
C ARG A 271 58.84 16.22 -7.05
N ARG A 272 59.41 15.71 -8.14
CA ARG A 272 58.74 14.73 -9.01
C ARG A 272 58.35 13.46 -8.25
N LEU A 273 59.24 12.92 -7.43
CA LEU A 273 58.96 11.74 -6.60
C LEU A 273 57.88 12.00 -5.54
N ARG A 274 57.68 13.25 -5.09
CA ARG A 274 56.55 13.61 -4.21
C ARG A 274 55.25 13.71 -4.99
N GLU A 275 55.26 14.30 -6.17
CA GLU A 275 54.10 14.36 -7.08
C GLU A 275 53.64 12.93 -7.44
N GLU A 276 54.56 12.06 -7.86
CA GLU A 276 54.31 10.63 -8.13
C GLU A 276 53.78 9.87 -6.89
N LEU A 277 54.29 10.19 -5.69
CA LEU A 277 53.82 9.59 -4.43
C LEU A 277 52.41 10.06 -4.08
N GLU A 278 52.12 11.36 -4.17
CA GLU A 278 50.80 11.93 -3.89
C GLU A 278 49.73 11.39 -4.86
N GLU A 279 50.07 11.23 -6.15
CA GLU A 279 49.24 10.55 -7.14
C GLU A 279 49.00 9.08 -6.77
N SER A 280 50.04 8.33 -6.42
CA SER A 280 49.93 6.93 -6.00
C SER A 280 49.08 6.77 -4.73
N GLU A 281 49.23 7.64 -3.74
CA GLU A 281 48.42 7.68 -2.53
C GLU A 281 46.96 8.09 -2.80
N ALA A 282 46.70 8.96 -3.79
CA ALA A 282 45.35 9.28 -4.23
C ALA A 282 44.68 8.06 -4.90
N VAL A 283 45.36 7.38 -5.82
CA VAL A 283 44.88 6.14 -6.46
C VAL A 283 44.66 5.04 -5.42
N SER A 284 45.58 4.87 -4.46
CA SER A 284 45.42 3.87 -3.38
C SER A 284 44.23 4.17 -2.47
N ARG A 285 43.94 5.45 -2.19
CA ARG A 285 42.73 5.86 -1.45
C ARG A 285 41.45 5.61 -2.23
N ALA A 286 41.42 5.92 -3.53
CA ALA A 286 40.27 5.65 -4.40
C ALA A 286 39.98 4.14 -4.47
N ALA A 287 40.99 3.32 -4.77
CA ALA A 287 40.84 1.86 -4.84
C ALA A 287 40.41 1.23 -3.50
N ARG A 288 40.82 1.80 -2.35
CA ARG A 288 40.32 1.37 -1.04
C ARG A 288 38.86 1.73 -0.82
N ALA A 289 38.44 2.94 -1.21
CA ALA A 289 37.05 3.37 -1.12
C ALA A 289 36.13 2.49 -1.98
N GLU A 290 36.50 2.24 -3.24
CA GLU A 290 35.81 1.28 -4.12
C GLU A 290 35.76 -0.12 -3.49
N ALA A 291 36.88 -0.63 -2.97
CA ALA A 291 36.91 -1.95 -2.33
C ALA A 291 36.03 -2.04 -1.07
N ASP A 292 35.80 -0.94 -0.35
CA ASP A 292 34.90 -0.89 0.80
C ASP A 292 33.43 -0.70 0.38
N GLU A 293 33.15 -0.05 -0.76
CA GLU A 293 31.84 0.00 -1.41
C GLU A 293 31.42 -1.40 -1.90
N TRP A 294 32.29 -2.09 -2.65
CA TRP A 294 32.07 -3.47 -3.10
C TRP A 294 31.83 -4.45 -1.93
N LYS A 295 32.50 -4.26 -0.78
CA LYS A 295 32.23 -5.06 0.44
C LYS A 295 30.85 -4.76 1.05
N GLN A 296 30.38 -3.52 0.99
CA GLN A 296 29.05 -3.16 1.48
C GLN A 296 27.97 -3.76 0.58
N ASP A 297 28.13 -3.66 -0.74
CA ASP A 297 27.18 -4.21 -1.70
C ASP A 297 27.17 -5.74 -1.69
N TYR A 298 28.34 -6.38 -1.53
CA TYR A 298 28.42 -7.82 -1.29
C TYR A 298 27.62 -8.24 -0.04
N LYS A 299 27.73 -7.51 1.07
CA LYS A 299 26.98 -7.80 2.30
C LYS A 299 25.47 -7.63 2.12
N LYS A 300 25.02 -6.55 1.44
CA LYS A 300 23.59 -6.36 1.12
C LYS A 300 23.07 -7.52 0.28
N LEU A 301 23.85 -7.95 -0.74
CA LEU A 301 23.48 -9.07 -1.60
C LEU A 301 23.49 -10.41 -0.84
N GLU A 302 24.42 -10.60 0.10
CA GLU A 302 24.45 -11.76 1.00
C GLU A 302 23.20 -11.77 1.91
N GLU A 303 22.85 -10.63 2.52
CA GLU A 303 21.62 -10.43 3.30
C GLU A 303 20.37 -10.74 2.46
N GLU A 304 20.22 -10.13 1.27
CA GLU A 304 19.13 -10.39 0.31
C GLU A 304 19.05 -11.87 -0.11
N CYS A 305 20.19 -12.53 -0.36
CA CYS A 305 20.24 -13.95 -0.67
C CYS A 305 19.81 -14.81 0.51
N THR A 306 20.17 -14.46 1.75
CA THR A 306 19.69 -15.16 2.94
C THR A 306 18.21 -14.94 3.18
N ASP A 307 17.68 -13.73 2.97
CA ASP A 307 16.26 -13.41 3.08
C ASP A 307 15.43 -14.15 2.02
N LEU A 308 15.91 -14.25 0.78
CA LEU A 308 15.25 -15.05 -0.26
C LEU A 308 15.31 -16.55 0.06
N HIS A 309 16.39 -17.02 0.71
CA HIS A 309 16.50 -18.41 1.13
C HIS A 309 15.54 -18.74 2.29
N THR A 310 15.40 -17.87 3.29
CA THR A 310 14.43 -18.05 4.38
C THR A 310 13.00 -17.97 3.85
N GLN A 311 12.68 -16.99 3.00
CA GLN A 311 11.36 -16.91 2.33
C GLN A 311 11.03 -18.16 1.50
N LEU A 312 12.01 -18.75 0.81
CA LEU A 312 11.82 -20.01 0.10
C LEU A 312 11.60 -21.19 1.05
N HIS A 313 12.28 -21.22 2.20
CA HIS A 313 12.13 -22.27 3.21
C HIS A 313 10.79 -22.16 3.98
N ASP A 314 10.32 -20.94 4.23
CA ASP A 314 9.02 -20.64 4.83
C ASP A 314 7.85 -20.82 3.84
N SER A 315 8.13 -20.89 2.54
CA SER A 315 7.12 -21.15 1.51
C SER A 315 6.66 -22.62 1.51
N ILE A 316 5.39 -22.85 1.20
CA ILE A 316 4.81 -24.21 1.15
C ILE A 316 5.63 -25.05 0.14
N PRO A 317 6.22 -26.19 0.56
CA PRO A 317 6.95 -27.08 -0.33
C PRO A 317 6.11 -27.47 -1.54
N ARG A 318 6.75 -27.58 -2.71
CA ARG A 318 6.06 -27.90 -3.97
C ARG A 318 5.29 -29.22 -3.86
N GLU A 319 5.86 -30.17 -3.14
CA GLU A 319 5.31 -31.49 -2.85
C GLU A 319 4.01 -31.40 -2.03
N GLU A 320 3.97 -30.56 -0.99
CA GLU A 320 2.77 -30.32 -0.18
C GLU A 320 1.67 -29.60 -0.98
N HIS A 321 2.05 -28.57 -1.75
CA HIS A 321 1.12 -27.91 -2.66
C HIS A 321 0.53 -28.89 -3.69
N GLN A 322 1.38 -29.75 -4.27
CA GLN A 322 0.95 -30.75 -5.25
C GLN A 322 0.05 -31.83 -4.63
N GLN A 323 0.31 -32.25 -3.39
CA GLN A 323 -0.59 -33.14 -2.63
C GLN A 323 -1.94 -32.47 -2.36
N ALA A 324 -1.95 -31.20 -1.92
CA ALA A 324 -3.19 -30.45 -1.69
C ALA A 324 -4.01 -30.28 -2.98
N VAL A 325 -3.37 -30.02 -4.13
CA VAL A 325 -4.03 -29.95 -5.44
C VAL A 325 -4.59 -31.32 -5.86
N GLN A 326 -3.87 -32.42 -5.63
CA GLN A 326 -4.35 -33.78 -5.89
C GLN A 326 -5.56 -34.15 -5.02
N GLU A 327 -5.55 -33.80 -3.73
CA GLU A 327 -6.67 -34.04 -2.83
C GLU A 327 -7.90 -33.19 -3.22
N CYS A 328 -7.70 -31.92 -3.61
CA CYS A 328 -8.76 -31.10 -4.19
C CYS A 328 -9.38 -31.75 -5.44
N HIS A 329 -8.56 -32.27 -6.37
CA HIS A 329 -9.07 -33.01 -7.54
C HIS A 329 -9.87 -34.26 -7.12
N ARG A 330 -9.35 -35.05 -6.17
CA ARG A 330 -10.02 -36.25 -5.64
C ARG A 330 -11.39 -35.91 -5.04
N LEU A 331 -11.45 -34.85 -4.23
CA LEU A 331 -12.69 -34.34 -3.62
C LEU A 331 -13.69 -33.83 -4.67
N PHE A 332 -13.24 -33.12 -5.71
CA PHE A 332 -14.11 -32.71 -6.82
C PHE A 332 -14.68 -33.89 -7.59
N ASP A 333 -13.89 -34.93 -7.86
CA ASP A 333 -14.36 -36.13 -8.53
C ASP A 333 -15.31 -36.98 -7.66
N ASP A 334 -15.08 -37.05 -6.35
CA ASP A 334 -16.01 -37.64 -5.38
C ASP A 334 -17.35 -36.88 -5.39
N LEU A 335 -17.31 -35.55 -5.32
CA LEU A 335 -18.51 -34.70 -5.33
C LEU A 335 -19.29 -34.85 -6.65
N ARG A 336 -18.56 -34.92 -7.77
CA ARG A 336 -19.14 -35.12 -9.12
C ARG A 336 -19.78 -36.49 -9.27
N ARG A 337 -19.16 -37.56 -8.73
CA ARG A 337 -19.76 -38.90 -8.68
C ARG A 337 -21.04 -38.91 -7.85
N ALA A 338 -21.00 -38.40 -6.62
CA ALA A 338 -22.18 -38.31 -5.75
C ALA A 338 -23.33 -37.48 -6.36
N TYR A 339 -23.00 -36.36 -7.02
CA TYR A 339 -23.99 -35.57 -7.76
C TYR A 339 -24.62 -36.35 -8.92
N ASN A 340 -23.81 -37.05 -9.73
CA ASN A 340 -24.31 -37.86 -10.84
C ASN A 340 -25.19 -39.03 -10.37
N GLU A 341 -24.83 -39.69 -9.27
CA GLU A 341 -25.61 -40.77 -8.65
C GLU A 341 -26.95 -40.27 -8.09
N SER A 342 -26.93 -39.12 -7.38
CA SER A 342 -28.13 -38.45 -6.87
C SER A 342 -29.05 -37.98 -8.01
N SER A 343 -28.48 -37.37 -9.05
CA SER A 343 -29.20 -36.94 -10.26
C SER A 343 -29.79 -38.15 -11.01
N GLY A 344 -29.03 -39.24 -11.14
CA GLY A 344 -29.49 -40.50 -11.74
C GLY A 344 -30.65 -41.13 -10.96
N THR A 345 -30.55 -41.23 -9.64
CA THR A 345 -31.64 -41.77 -8.80
C THR A 345 -32.88 -40.87 -8.78
N LEU A 346 -32.71 -39.54 -8.77
CA LEU A 346 -33.81 -38.59 -8.95
C LEU A 346 -34.50 -38.75 -10.32
N LYS A 347 -33.72 -38.92 -11.40
CA LYS A 347 -34.24 -39.14 -12.75
C LYS A 347 -35.04 -40.45 -12.83
N THR A 348 -34.55 -41.54 -12.24
CA THR A 348 -35.27 -42.81 -12.16
C THR A 348 -36.54 -42.71 -11.30
N LYS A 349 -36.51 -42.00 -10.17
CA LYS A 349 -37.71 -41.73 -9.37
C LYS A 349 -38.74 -40.90 -10.15
N ALA A 350 -38.29 -39.89 -10.90
CA ALA A 350 -39.17 -39.07 -11.73
C ALA A 350 -39.82 -39.88 -12.87
N THR A 351 -39.07 -40.78 -13.54
CA THR A 351 -39.65 -41.67 -14.56
C THR A 351 -40.59 -42.72 -13.98
N ALA A 352 -40.31 -43.26 -12.79
CA ALA A 352 -41.25 -44.13 -12.09
C ALA A 352 -42.55 -43.40 -11.72
N ALA A 353 -42.45 -42.19 -11.17
CA ALA A 353 -43.62 -41.37 -10.82
C ALA A 353 -44.45 -40.94 -12.05
N THR A 354 -43.81 -40.66 -13.20
CA THR A 354 -44.57 -40.36 -14.44
C THR A 354 -45.25 -41.61 -15.00
N GLN A 355 -44.61 -42.77 -14.95
CA GLN A 355 -45.24 -44.05 -15.31
C GLN A 355 -46.43 -44.38 -14.39
N GLU A 356 -46.27 -44.24 -13.07
CA GLU A 356 -47.36 -44.43 -12.11
C GLU A 356 -48.51 -43.45 -12.38
N LYS A 357 -48.23 -42.17 -12.63
CA LYS A 357 -49.25 -41.18 -13.01
C LYS A 357 -50.02 -41.61 -14.27
N HIS A 358 -49.35 -42.14 -15.28
CA HIS A 358 -50.01 -42.68 -16.48
C HIS A 358 -50.87 -43.92 -16.15
N THR A 359 -50.36 -44.86 -15.35
CA THR A 359 -51.14 -46.04 -14.92
C THR A 359 -52.37 -45.66 -14.10
N LEU A 360 -52.25 -44.70 -13.20
CA LEU A 360 -53.38 -44.18 -12.41
C LEU A 360 -54.38 -43.41 -13.27
N ALA A 361 -53.93 -42.64 -14.26
CA ALA A 361 -54.81 -41.96 -15.21
C ALA A 361 -55.64 -42.97 -16.03
N HIS A 362 -55.04 -44.06 -16.51
CA HIS A 362 -55.77 -45.14 -17.19
C HIS A 362 -56.81 -45.81 -16.27
N LYS A 363 -56.42 -46.17 -15.03
CA LYS A 363 -57.35 -46.72 -14.03
C LYS A 363 -58.51 -45.75 -13.71
N LEU A 364 -58.24 -44.44 -13.69
CA LEU A 364 -59.27 -43.42 -13.48
C LEU A 364 -60.24 -43.33 -14.66
N THR A 365 -59.76 -43.40 -15.91
CA THR A 365 -60.64 -43.44 -17.09
C THR A 365 -61.46 -44.72 -17.14
N ASP A 366 -60.87 -45.87 -16.79
CA ASP A 366 -61.57 -47.16 -16.77
C ASP A 366 -62.66 -47.19 -15.68
N THR A 367 -62.36 -46.74 -14.47
CA THR A 367 -63.36 -46.63 -13.40
C THR A 367 -64.45 -45.62 -13.72
N HIS A 368 -64.12 -44.50 -14.39
CA HIS A 368 -65.12 -43.53 -14.85
C HIS A 368 -66.06 -44.12 -15.92
N THR A 369 -65.55 -44.85 -16.91
CA THR A 369 -66.39 -45.50 -17.92
C THR A 369 -67.27 -46.60 -17.31
N HIS A 370 -66.77 -47.38 -16.36
CA HIS A 370 -67.57 -48.36 -15.60
C HIS A 370 -68.67 -47.69 -14.77
N ALA A 371 -68.37 -46.59 -14.06
CA ALA A 371 -69.35 -45.84 -13.28
C ALA A 371 -70.45 -45.24 -14.17
N HIS A 372 -70.08 -44.72 -15.36
CA HIS A 372 -71.03 -44.24 -16.35
C HIS A 372 -71.91 -45.37 -16.90
N ALA A 373 -71.33 -46.53 -17.23
CA ALA A 373 -72.08 -47.71 -17.69
C ALA A 373 -73.07 -48.22 -16.64
N LEU A 374 -72.66 -48.31 -15.37
CA LEU A 374 -73.56 -48.64 -14.25
C LEU A 374 -74.66 -47.60 -14.07
N THR A 375 -74.37 -46.32 -14.25
CA THR A 375 -75.37 -45.24 -14.18
C THR A 375 -76.44 -45.38 -15.28
N LEU A 376 -76.03 -45.76 -16.51
CA LEU A 376 -76.94 -46.08 -17.60
C LEU A 376 -77.77 -47.36 -17.32
N GLN A 377 -77.17 -48.40 -16.74
CA GLN A 377 -77.92 -49.59 -16.32
C GLN A 377 -78.97 -49.26 -15.25
N VAL A 378 -78.61 -48.47 -14.23
CA VAL A 378 -79.53 -48.04 -13.17
C VAL A 378 -80.67 -47.18 -13.73
N SER A 379 -80.40 -46.29 -14.69
CA SER A 379 -81.47 -45.49 -15.33
C SER A 379 -82.40 -46.35 -16.19
N GLY A 380 -81.85 -47.33 -16.93
CA GLY A 380 -82.61 -48.33 -17.68
C GLY A 380 -83.49 -49.21 -16.76
N LEU A 381 -82.94 -49.70 -15.66
CA LEU A 381 -83.68 -50.49 -14.66
C LEU A 381 -84.78 -49.66 -13.99
N LYS A 382 -84.54 -48.39 -13.63
CA LYS A 382 -85.58 -47.45 -13.16
C LYS A 382 -86.70 -47.27 -14.19
N GLY A 383 -86.37 -47.18 -15.48
CA GLY A 383 -87.34 -47.13 -16.57
C GLY A 383 -88.20 -48.41 -16.68
N SER A 384 -87.58 -49.58 -16.54
CA SER A 384 -88.27 -50.88 -16.52
C SER A 384 -89.13 -51.08 -15.27
N LEU A 385 -88.67 -50.63 -14.10
CA LEU A 385 -89.44 -50.62 -12.86
C LEU A 385 -90.73 -49.80 -13.02
N ARG A 386 -90.63 -48.55 -13.50
CA ARG A 386 -91.81 -47.68 -13.78
C ARG A 386 -92.80 -48.33 -14.75
N LYS A 387 -92.31 -49.04 -15.78
CA LYS A 387 -93.17 -49.81 -16.71
C LYS A 387 -93.87 -50.98 -15.99
N SER A 388 -93.19 -51.67 -15.09
CA SER A 388 -93.76 -52.75 -14.27
C SER A 388 -94.81 -52.22 -13.28
N GLU A 389 -94.50 -51.14 -12.54
CA GLU A 389 -95.42 -50.46 -11.64
C GLU A 389 -96.70 -50.01 -12.37
N SER A 390 -96.58 -49.47 -13.59
CA SER A 390 -97.74 -49.11 -14.42
C SER A 390 -98.58 -50.32 -14.82
N LYS A 391 -97.97 -51.45 -15.19
CA LYS A 391 -98.67 -52.72 -15.45
C LYS A 391 -99.36 -53.26 -14.20
N MET A 392 -98.70 -53.20 -13.05
CA MET A 392 -99.25 -53.59 -11.75
C MET A 392 -100.48 -52.75 -11.39
N HIS A 393 -100.40 -51.41 -11.52
CA HIS A 393 -101.55 -50.53 -11.30
C HIS A 393 -102.72 -50.82 -12.25
N LYS A 394 -102.46 -51.17 -13.52
CA LYS A 394 -103.52 -51.61 -14.45
C LYS A 394 -104.17 -52.91 -13.99
N ARG A 395 -103.37 -53.91 -13.57
CA ARG A 395 -103.86 -55.20 -13.04
C ARG A 395 -104.67 -55.02 -11.76
N ASP A 396 -104.21 -54.19 -10.83
CA ASP A 396 -104.92 -53.86 -9.58
C ASP A 396 -106.30 -53.22 -9.85
N ARG A 397 -106.40 -52.26 -10.78
CA ARG A 397 -107.69 -51.72 -11.22
C ARG A 397 -108.61 -52.80 -11.80
N SER A 398 -108.09 -53.68 -12.66
CA SER A 398 -108.86 -54.80 -13.21
C SER A 398 -109.32 -55.77 -12.11
N LEU A 399 -108.47 -56.04 -11.12
CA LEU A 399 -108.78 -56.93 -9.99
C LEU A 399 -109.87 -56.32 -9.09
N LYS A 400 -109.81 -55.02 -8.79
CA LYS A 400 -110.86 -54.29 -8.07
C LYS A 400 -112.19 -54.28 -8.83
N ALA A 401 -112.17 -54.13 -10.15
CA ALA A 401 -113.36 -54.22 -10.99
C ALA A 401 -113.94 -55.65 -11.06
N LEU A 402 -113.10 -56.68 -11.10
CA LEU A 402 -113.54 -58.07 -10.98
C LEU A 402 -114.14 -58.35 -9.60
N GLN A 403 -113.51 -57.87 -8.52
CA GLN A 403 -114.04 -58.01 -7.16
C GLN A 403 -115.42 -57.36 -6.99
N SER A 404 -115.66 -56.17 -7.55
CA SER A 404 -117.00 -55.54 -7.50
C SER A 404 -118.02 -56.30 -8.35
N ALA A 405 -117.63 -56.79 -9.53
CA ALA A 405 -118.48 -57.65 -10.36
C ALA A 405 -118.83 -58.99 -9.67
N THR A 406 -117.87 -59.64 -9.01
CA THR A 406 -118.10 -60.85 -8.22
C THR A 406 -119.02 -60.59 -7.03
N ARG A 407 -118.86 -59.48 -6.31
CA ARG A 407 -119.79 -59.08 -5.23
C ARG A 407 -121.21 -58.86 -5.74
N LEU A 408 -121.36 -58.21 -6.90
CA LEU A 408 -122.67 -58.01 -7.55
C LEU A 408 -123.29 -59.34 -8.04
N ALA A 409 -122.47 -60.26 -8.56
CA ALA A 409 -122.91 -61.59 -8.94
C ALA A 409 -123.35 -62.41 -7.71
N GLN A 410 -122.62 -62.32 -6.60
CA GLN A 410 -122.98 -62.95 -5.32
C GLN A 410 -124.28 -62.38 -4.74
N SER A 411 -124.51 -61.06 -4.79
CA SER A 411 -125.76 -60.47 -4.30
C SER A 411 -126.96 -60.85 -5.17
N ARG A 412 -126.78 -60.87 -6.51
CA ARG A 412 -127.78 -61.40 -7.45
C ARG A 412 -128.07 -62.88 -7.22
N LEU A 413 -127.04 -63.70 -7.00
CA LEU A 413 -127.21 -65.12 -6.72
C LEU A 413 -127.98 -65.33 -5.41
N LYS A 414 -127.66 -64.60 -4.33
CA LYS A 414 -128.43 -64.65 -3.07
C LYS A 414 -129.91 -64.29 -3.28
N SER A 415 -130.19 -63.22 -4.03
CA SER A 415 -131.56 -62.83 -4.37
C SER A 415 -132.27 -63.90 -5.20
N LEU A 416 -131.59 -64.52 -6.18
CA LEU A 416 -132.15 -65.60 -6.97
C LEU A 416 -132.42 -66.86 -6.12
N THR A 417 -131.50 -67.22 -5.20
CA THR A 417 -131.70 -68.32 -4.25
C THR A 417 -132.90 -68.07 -3.35
N GLN A 418 -133.11 -66.84 -2.88
CA GLN A 418 -134.28 -66.46 -2.10
C GLN A 418 -135.59 -66.63 -2.90
N VAL A 419 -135.64 -66.14 -4.14
CA VAL A 419 -136.79 -66.34 -5.04
C VAL A 419 -137.03 -67.84 -5.31
N CYS A 420 -135.97 -68.64 -5.46
CA CYS A 420 -136.10 -70.08 -5.59
C CYS A 420 -136.64 -70.77 -4.32
N SER A 421 -136.29 -70.31 -3.11
CA SER A 421 -136.89 -70.84 -1.88
C SER A 421 -138.37 -70.44 -1.73
N GLU A 422 -138.72 -69.19 -2.05
CA GLU A 422 -140.12 -68.72 -2.06
C GLU A 422 -140.97 -69.55 -3.05
N LEU A 423 -140.44 -69.81 -4.26
CA LEU A 423 -141.09 -70.65 -5.26
C LEU A 423 -141.22 -72.13 -4.84
N LEU A 424 -140.26 -72.65 -4.06
CA LEU A 424 -140.32 -74.00 -3.50
C LEU A 424 -141.38 -74.10 -2.40
N GLU A 425 -141.44 -73.14 -1.48
CA GLU A 425 -142.52 -73.07 -0.48
C GLU A 425 -143.90 -72.98 -1.15
N ASP A 426 -144.06 -72.16 -2.17
CA ASP A 426 -145.34 -72.03 -2.89
C ASP A 426 -145.71 -73.31 -3.65
N ARG A 427 -144.71 -74.02 -4.21
CA ARG A 427 -144.91 -75.37 -4.75
C ARG A 427 -145.34 -76.37 -3.68
N GLU A 428 -144.77 -76.32 -2.49
CA GLU A 428 -145.15 -77.20 -1.37
C GLU A 428 -146.58 -76.89 -0.87
N LYS A 429 -146.94 -75.61 -0.73
CA LYS A 429 -148.31 -75.16 -0.43
C LYS A 429 -149.32 -75.67 -1.48
N LEU A 430 -148.99 -75.56 -2.76
CA LEU A 430 -149.81 -76.07 -3.87
C LEU A 430 -149.94 -77.60 -3.85
N LEU A 431 -148.85 -78.33 -3.57
CA LEU A 431 -148.90 -79.79 -3.44
C LEU A 431 -149.76 -80.24 -2.26
N ALA A 432 -149.67 -79.56 -1.11
CA ALA A 432 -150.52 -79.82 0.05
C ALA A 432 -152.01 -79.58 -0.27
N ALA A 433 -152.33 -78.49 -0.97
CA ALA A 433 -153.69 -78.20 -1.43
C ALA A 433 -154.22 -79.26 -2.42
N PHE A 434 -153.39 -79.71 -3.37
CA PHE A 434 -153.75 -80.79 -4.30
C PHE A 434 -154.02 -82.12 -3.60
N VAL A 435 -153.24 -82.46 -2.56
CA VAL A 435 -153.45 -83.69 -1.76
C VAL A 435 -154.76 -83.59 -0.96
N ALA A 436 -155.04 -82.44 -0.34
CA ALA A 436 -156.29 -82.21 0.38
C ALA A 436 -157.52 -82.37 -0.55
N GLN A 437 -157.50 -81.69 -1.71
CA GLN A 437 -158.58 -81.77 -2.70
C GLN A 437 -158.77 -83.18 -3.26
N ARG A 438 -157.68 -83.93 -3.50
CA ARG A 438 -157.75 -85.33 -3.93
C ARG A 438 -158.49 -86.18 -2.89
N ASN A 439 -158.12 -86.06 -1.62
CA ASN A 439 -158.75 -86.85 -0.55
C ASN A 439 -160.26 -86.57 -0.46
N GLU A 440 -160.65 -85.29 -0.53
CA GLU A 440 -162.06 -84.87 -0.55
C GLU A 440 -162.84 -85.47 -1.73
N THR A 441 -162.25 -85.48 -2.94
CA THR A 441 -162.88 -86.15 -4.10
C THR A 441 -162.99 -87.67 -3.94
N GLU A 442 -162.06 -88.31 -3.22
CA GLU A 442 -162.08 -89.75 -2.98
C GLU A 442 -163.14 -90.15 -1.93
N GLU A 443 -163.37 -89.30 -0.93
CA GLU A 443 -164.48 -89.44 0.02
C GLU A 443 -165.84 -89.24 -0.66
N LEU A 444 -166.00 -88.18 -1.45
CA LEU A 444 -167.20 -87.94 -2.26
C LEU A 444 -167.49 -89.10 -3.23
N SER A 445 -166.45 -89.69 -3.85
CA SER A 445 -166.56 -90.88 -4.70
C SER A 445 -167.10 -92.10 -3.95
N LYS A 446 -166.62 -92.35 -2.73
CA LYS A 446 -167.10 -93.43 -1.85
C LYS A 446 -168.56 -93.21 -1.44
N GLU A 447 -168.97 -91.96 -1.20
CA GLU A 447 -170.36 -91.66 -0.86
C GLU A 447 -171.32 -91.82 -2.05
N VAL A 448 -170.92 -91.37 -3.25
CA VAL A 448 -171.71 -91.53 -4.49
C VAL A 448 -171.91 -93.01 -4.83
N THR A 449 -170.88 -93.85 -4.69
CA THR A 449 -170.99 -95.29 -4.96
C THR A 449 -171.92 -96.02 -3.97
N LEU A 450 -171.89 -95.66 -2.69
CA LEU A 450 -172.85 -96.15 -1.68
C LEU A 450 -174.30 -95.74 -2.00
N ARG A 451 -174.54 -94.47 -2.33
CA ARG A 451 -175.88 -93.97 -2.72
C ARG A 451 -176.39 -94.64 -4.00
N SER A 452 -175.51 -94.86 -4.99
CA SER A 452 -175.81 -95.57 -6.23
C SER A 452 -176.30 -97.00 -5.98
N ALA A 453 -175.63 -97.77 -5.12
CA ALA A 453 -176.03 -99.13 -4.76
C ALA A 453 -177.42 -99.18 -4.10
N ALA A 454 -177.71 -98.22 -3.19
CA ALA A 454 -179.02 -98.12 -2.54
C ALA A 454 -180.16 -97.81 -3.54
N VAL A 455 -179.93 -96.91 -4.50
CA VAL A 455 -180.90 -96.60 -5.57
C VAL A 455 -181.12 -97.82 -6.48
N GLY A 456 -180.08 -98.58 -6.79
CA GLY A 456 -180.20 -99.84 -7.55
C GLY A 456 -181.11 -100.85 -6.87
N ALA A 457 -180.91 -101.11 -5.58
CA ALA A 457 -181.73 -102.04 -4.79
C ALA A 457 -183.21 -101.62 -4.71
N LEU A 458 -183.49 -100.32 -4.55
CA LEU A 458 -184.86 -99.79 -4.55
C LEU A 458 -185.55 -99.94 -5.92
N SER A 459 -184.82 -99.68 -7.00
CA SER A 459 -185.32 -99.78 -8.38
C SER A 459 -185.67 -101.23 -8.76
N GLN A 460 -184.94 -102.22 -8.22
CA GLN A 460 -185.23 -103.63 -8.44
C GLN A 460 -186.50 -104.09 -7.71
N LYS A 461 -186.69 -103.73 -6.42
CA LYS A 461 -187.95 -103.98 -5.71
C LYS A 461 -189.18 -103.39 -6.41
N LEU A 462 -189.04 -102.19 -7.00
CA LEU A 462 -190.13 -101.54 -7.73
C LEU A 462 -190.54 -102.32 -8.99
N LYS A 463 -189.60 -103.01 -9.66
CA LYS A 463 -189.91 -103.86 -10.82
C LYS A 463 -190.65 -105.14 -10.43
N GLU A 464 -190.28 -105.76 -9.32
CA GLU A 464 -190.90 -106.98 -8.81
C GLU A 464 -192.36 -106.74 -8.40
N GLU A 465 -192.63 -105.68 -7.63
CA GLU A 465 -194.01 -105.22 -7.34
C GLU A 465 -194.80 -104.95 -8.62
N ARG A 466 -194.23 -104.21 -9.58
CA ARG A 466 -194.92 -103.85 -10.83
C ARG A 466 -195.30 -105.08 -11.67
N LEU A 467 -194.48 -106.14 -11.67
CA LEU A 467 -194.82 -107.41 -12.32
C LEU A 467 -195.99 -108.11 -11.62
N ALA A 468 -195.95 -108.22 -10.29
CA ALA A 468 -197.02 -108.84 -9.50
C ALA A 468 -198.38 -108.12 -9.66
N TRP A 469 -198.39 -106.78 -9.80
CA TRP A 469 -199.61 -106.04 -10.11
C TRP A 469 -200.11 -106.25 -11.55
N SER A 470 -199.20 -106.38 -12.52
CA SER A 470 -199.56 -106.64 -13.91
C SER A 470 -200.25 -108.01 -14.10
N GLU A 471 -199.81 -109.02 -13.36
CA GLU A 471 -200.35 -110.38 -13.45
C GLU A 471 -201.79 -110.45 -12.92
N ARG A 472 -202.05 -109.87 -11.74
CA ARG A 472 -203.41 -109.77 -11.15
C ARG A 472 -204.41 -109.01 -12.03
N VAL A 473 -203.96 -107.97 -12.74
CA VAL A 473 -204.81 -107.23 -13.69
C VAL A 473 -205.17 -108.12 -14.88
N SER A 474 -204.25 -108.94 -15.39
CA SER A 474 -204.52 -109.85 -16.50
C SER A 474 -205.54 -110.96 -16.16
N GLU A 475 -205.50 -111.49 -14.93
CA GLU A 475 -206.50 -112.45 -14.44
C GLU A 475 -207.89 -111.81 -14.32
N SER A 476 -207.96 -110.58 -13.82
CA SER A 476 -209.21 -109.81 -13.73
C SER A 476 -209.80 -109.49 -15.11
N GLU A 477 -208.97 -109.19 -16.11
CA GLU A 477 -209.45 -108.98 -17.49
C GLU A 477 -209.93 -110.27 -18.14
N GLY A 478 -209.28 -111.40 -17.87
CA GLY A 478 -209.70 -112.72 -18.35
C GLY A 478 -211.10 -113.09 -17.85
N ALA A 479 -211.35 -112.89 -16.55
CA ALA A 479 -212.68 -113.10 -15.95
C ALA A 479 -213.76 -112.19 -16.55
N MET A 480 -213.45 -110.91 -16.80
CA MET A 480 -214.41 -109.95 -17.36
C MET A 480 -214.78 -110.29 -18.81
N LYS A 481 -213.81 -110.71 -19.63
CA LYS A 481 -214.04 -111.09 -21.04
C LYS A 481 -214.88 -112.37 -21.16
N ALA A 482 -214.72 -113.34 -20.25
CA ALA A 482 -215.55 -114.54 -20.21
C ALA A 482 -217.02 -114.25 -19.84
N ALA A 483 -217.27 -113.29 -18.94
CA ALA A 483 -218.63 -112.83 -18.64
C ALA A 483 -219.28 -112.10 -19.83
N GLN A 484 -218.48 -111.33 -20.59
CA GLN A 484 -218.96 -110.55 -21.73
C GLN A 484 -219.37 -111.43 -22.93
N THR A 485 -218.65 -112.51 -23.22
CA THR A 485 -219.01 -113.45 -24.30
C THR A 485 -220.26 -114.28 -23.97
N ALA A 486 -220.44 -114.67 -22.70
CA ALA A 486 -221.68 -115.33 -22.26
C ALA A 486 -222.92 -114.44 -22.45
N TRP A 487 -222.81 -113.14 -22.14
CA TRP A 487 -223.89 -112.17 -22.34
C TRP A 487 -224.22 -111.93 -23.83
N GLN A 488 -223.21 -111.93 -24.70
CA GLN A 488 -223.39 -111.82 -26.16
C GLN A 488 -224.11 -113.04 -26.75
N HIS A 489 -223.85 -114.24 -26.22
CA HIS A 489 -224.52 -115.45 -26.68
C HIS A 489 -226.04 -115.41 -26.41
N CYS A 490 -226.44 -115.03 -25.19
CA CYS A 490 -227.85 -114.86 -24.83
C CYS A 490 -228.56 -113.76 -25.63
N THR A 491 -227.88 -112.63 -25.92
CA THR A 491 -228.51 -111.54 -26.69
C THR A 491 -228.71 -111.90 -28.16
N HIS A 492 -227.78 -112.64 -28.77
CA HIS A 492 -227.93 -113.10 -30.16
C HIS A 492 -229.05 -114.13 -30.33
N GLU A 493 -229.18 -115.06 -29.37
CA GLU A 493 -230.24 -116.07 -29.34
C GLU A 493 -231.63 -115.45 -29.16
N ILE A 494 -231.76 -114.42 -28.30
CA ILE A 494 -232.99 -113.62 -28.16
C ILE A 494 -233.35 -112.87 -29.46
N GLN A 495 -232.35 -112.33 -30.19
CA GLN A 495 -232.60 -111.67 -31.47
C GLN A 495 -233.02 -112.64 -32.58
N GLN A 496 -232.41 -113.83 -32.66
CA GLN A 496 -232.81 -114.85 -33.64
C GLN A 496 -234.20 -115.42 -33.35
N LEU A 497 -234.56 -115.66 -32.08
CA LEU A 497 -235.92 -116.08 -31.73
C LEU A 497 -236.96 -115.01 -32.08
N ARG A 498 -236.63 -113.71 -31.90
CA ARG A 498 -237.50 -112.60 -32.35
C ARG A 498 -237.63 -112.50 -33.87
N SER A 499 -236.57 -112.76 -34.64
CA SER A 499 -236.66 -112.78 -36.10
C SER A 499 -237.43 -114.01 -36.61
N LEU A 500 -237.32 -115.16 -35.94
CA LEU A 500 -238.10 -116.36 -36.25
C LEU A 500 -239.60 -116.14 -35.99
N VAL A 501 -239.97 -115.48 -34.88
CA VAL A 501 -241.35 -115.08 -34.59
C VAL A 501 -241.86 -114.10 -35.64
N SER A 502 -241.13 -113.01 -35.94
CA SER A 502 -241.55 -112.05 -36.97
C SER A 502 -241.66 -112.68 -38.37
N SER A 503 -240.81 -113.65 -38.72
CA SER A 503 -240.91 -114.41 -39.97
C SER A 503 -242.14 -115.32 -39.99
N LYS A 504 -242.45 -116.00 -38.88
CA LYS A 504 -243.65 -116.83 -38.75
C LYS A 504 -244.92 -116.00 -38.74
N ASP A 505 -244.93 -114.84 -38.09
CA ASP A 505 -246.04 -113.87 -38.12
C ASP A 505 -246.24 -113.30 -39.53
N ASN A 506 -245.17 -113.01 -40.27
CA ASN A 506 -245.28 -112.66 -41.69
C ASN A 506 -245.82 -113.81 -42.54
N THR A 507 -245.45 -115.06 -42.22
CA THR A 507 -245.99 -116.27 -42.89
C THR A 507 -247.49 -116.44 -42.59
N ILE A 508 -247.92 -116.14 -41.36
CA ILE A 508 -249.33 -116.11 -40.97
C ILE A 508 -250.05 -114.94 -41.66
N THR A 509 -249.42 -113.77 -41.76
CA THR A 509 -250.01 -112.59 -42.39
C THR A 509 -250.18 -112.77 -43.90
N THR A 510 -249.26 -113.45 -44.60
CA THR A 510 -249.43 -113.81 -46.02
C THR A 510 -250.41 -114.97 -46.22
N LEU A 511 -250.47 -115.95 -45.31
CA LEU A 511 -251.53 -116.97 -45.32
C LEU A 511 -252.91 -116.42 -44.93
N ILE A 512 -252.99 -115.24 -44.29
CA ILE A 512 -254.23 -114.48 -44.09
C ILE A 512 -254.55 -113.59 -45.31
N ALA A 513 -253.53 -113.18 -46.08
CA ALA A 513 -253.70 -112.47 -47.35
C ALA A 513 -254.15 -113.39 -48.51
N ASP A 514 -254.08 -114.72 -48.32
CA ASP A 514 -254.57 -115.75 -49.25
C ASP A 514 -256.11 -115.74 -49.44
N TYR A 515 -256.85 -114.89 -48.73
CA TYR A 515 -258.30 -115.08 -48.46
C TYR A 515 -259.22 -113.86 -48.72
N LYS A 516 -258.82 -112.93 -49.59
CA LYS A 516 -259.71 -111.97 -50.28
C LYS A 516 -259.25 -111.69 -51.71
#